data_AF-K1SP15-F1
#
_entry.id   AF-K1SP15-F1
#
_cell.length_a   1.000
_cell.length_b   1.000
_cell.length_c   1.000
_cell.angle_alpha   90.00
_cell.angle_beta   90.00
_cell.angle_gamma   90.00
#
_symmetry.space_group_name_H-M   'P 1'
#
loop_
_entity.id
_entity.type
_entity.pdbx_description
1 polymer ?
#
loop_
_entity_poly.entity_id
_entity_poly.type
_entity_poly.pdbx_seq_one_letter_code
_entity_poly.pdbx_strand_id
1 'polypeptide(L)'
;MKAGLQAIADFEASKGVLAICPATMTFSEEILNGIMDVAAAHKNGQGADLVGINMEGPYISPKKIGAQNPKYVQGADAAMFRRLQARSGGLIKLVDVAPEEPGNLDFIRDCHNEVCISIAHTCTDYDTAKAAFAAGASHMTHLYNAMPGITHRAPGPIIAALEDGADVELITDNVHIHPAVVRFTFNTFGDDHVILIADSMMACGLPDGAYSLGGQAVTVRGPRATLTEHPDTIAGSATCLYDCMRRAVCEMGVPLESAVRAATENPARSIGVDADYGSLAAGRYGNVVLADDDLNILAVVQKGKVIHDNR
;
A
#
# COMPACT_ATOMS: atom_id res chain seq x y z
N MET A 1 3.82 9.56 18.60
CA MET A 1 4.24 9.28 17.20
C MET A 1 5.49 8.41 17.11
N LYS A 2 6.66 8.75 17.68
CA LYS A 2 7.85 7.86 17.64
C LYS A 2 7.60 6.42 18.15
N ALA A 3 6.85 6.29 19.25
CA ALA A 3 6.44 4.98 19.78
C ALA A 3 5.47 4.21 18.86
N GLY A 4 4.73 4.90 17.98
CA GLY A 4 3.76 4.28 17.08
C GLY A 4 4.44 3.56 15.92
N LEU A 5 5.41 4.22 15.26
CA LEU A 5 6.15 3.60 14.16
C LEU A 5 6.96 2.37 14.62
N GLN A 6 7.61 2.44 15.79
CA GLN A 6 8.31 1.27 16.32
C GLN A 6 7.34 0.13 16.65
N ALA A 7 6.17 0.42 17.21
CA ALA A 7 5.17 -0.61 17.48
C ALA A 7 4.65 -1.28 16.20
N ILE A 8 4.47 -0.51 15.12
CA ILE A 8 4.16 -1.05 13.78
C ILE A 8 5.30 -1.97 13.33
N ALA A 9 6.55 -1.49 13.37
CA ALA A 9 7.71 -2.27 12.95
C ALA A 9 7.85 -3.59 13.72
N ASP A 10 7.70 -3.57 15.05
CA ASP A 10 7.77 -4.75 15.90
C ASP A 10 6.65 -5.74 15.59
N PHE A 11 5.42 -5.24 15.43
CA PHE A 11 4.27 -6.07 15.09
C PHE A 11 4.43 -6.72 13.72
N GLU A 12 4.73 -5.94 12.69
CA GLU A 12 4.89 -6.43 11.32
C GLU A 12 6.01 -7.49 11.23
N ALA A 13 7.16 -7.26 11.90
CA ALA A 13 8.22 -8.26 11.96
C ALA A 13 7.79 -9.55 12.67
N SER A 14 6.99 -9.47 13.74
CA SER A 14 6.41 -10.64 14.40
C SER A 14 5.46 -11.45 13.50
N LYS A 15 4.96 -10.82 12.42
CA LYS A 15 4.11 -11.42 11.39
C LYS A 15 4.89 -11.83 10.14
N GLY A 16 6.22 -11.75 10.14
CA GLY A 16 7.05 -12.11 8.99
C GLY A 16 7.20 -11.00 7.94
N VAL A 17 6.73 -9.78 8.23
CA VAL A 17 6.91 -8.61 7.36
C VAL A 17 8.13 -7.84 7.83
N LEU A 18 9.21 -7.88 7.05
CA LEU A 18 10.55 -7.41 7.49
C LEU A 18 10.97 -6.04 6.94
N ALA A 19 10.18 -5.47 6.04
CA ALA A 19 10.34 -4.13 5.51
C ALA A 19 8.96 -3.52 5.29
N ILE A 20 8.79 -2.27 5.68
CA ILE A 20 7.50 -1.56 5.64
C ILE A 20 7.63 -0.22 4.91
N CYS A 21 6.57 0.10 4.16
CA CYS A 21 6.35 1.38 3.50
C CYS A 21 4.97 1.90 3.96
N PRO A 22 4.82 2.34 5.23
CA PRO A 22 3.52 2.72 5.78
C PRO A 22 2.92 3.90 5.03
N ALA A 23 1.60 3.89 4.90
CA ALA A 23 0.84 4.97 4.27
C ALA A 23 0.56 6.11 5.26
N THR A 24 0.60 7.35 4.77
CA THR A 24 -0.04 8.48 5.45
C THR A 24 -1.55 8.45 5.23
N MET A 25 -2.28 9.36 5.88
CA MET A 25 -3.65 9.67 5.50
C MET A 25 -3.70 11.08 4.91
N THR A 26 -4.83 11.44 4.30
CA THR A 26 -5.14 12.81 3.89
C THR A 26 -5.16 13.74 5.10
N PHE A 27 -4.09 14.53 5.25
CA PHE A 27 -3.87 15.47 6.35
C PHE A 27 -3.33 16.81 5.85
N SER A 28 -3.35 17.83 6.71
CA SER A 28 -2.69 19.10 6.42
C SER A 28 -1.18 18.94 6.32
N GLU A 29 -0.50 19.85 5.60
CA GLU A 29 0.96 19.88 5.51
C GLU A 29 1.62 19.93 6.90
N GLU A 30 1.02 20.62 7.88
CA GLU A 30 1.52 20.68 9.25
C GLU A 30 1.57 19.30 9.95
N ILE A 31 0.54 18.48 9.76
CA ILE A 31 0.50 17.13 10.33
C ILE A 31 1.47 16.22 9.58
N LEU A 32 1.47 16.29 8.24
CA LEU A 32 2.39 15.52 7.41
C LEU A 32 3.85 15.84 7.74
N ASN A 33 4.17 17.11 7.98
CA ASN A 33 5.46 17.58 8.48
C ASN A 33 5.91 16.82 9.74
N GLY A 34 5.01 16.62 10.72
CA GLY A 34 5.31 15.85 11.92
C GLY A 34 5.53 14.36 11.66
N ILE A 35 4.79 13.78 10.70
CA ILE A 35 4.96 12.38 10.27
C ILE A 35 6.34 12.20 9.61
N MET A 36 6.71 13.10 8.69
CA MET A 36 8.01 13.07 8.01
C MET A 36 9.17 13.20 8.99
N ASP A 37 9.06 14.08 10.00
CA ASP A 37 10.08 14.21 11.06
C ASP A 37 10.24 12.91 11.87
N VAL A 38 9.14 12.22 12.15
CA VAL A 38 9.15 10.95 12.89
C VAL A 38 9.81 9.85 12.07
N ALA A 39 9.48 9.76 10.78
CA ALA A 39 10.10 8.81 9.86
C ALA A 39 11.61 9.06 9.70
N ALA A 40 12.02 10.31 9.44
CA ALA A 40 13.43 10.67 9.31
C ALA A 40 14.25 10.42 10.59
N ALA A 41 13.61 10.58 11.76
CA ALA A 41 14.24 10.31 13.05
C ALA A 41 14.26 8.83 13.44
N HIS A 42 13.47 7.98 12.78
CA HIS A 42 13.44 6.55 13.06
C HIS A 42 14.78 5.88 12.69
N LYS A 43 15.14 4.85 13.44
CA LYS A 43 16.38 4.09 13.24
C LYS A 43 16.03 2.62 13.18
N ASN A 44 16.21 2.02 12.01
CA ASN A 44 16.08 0.58 11.83
C ASN A 44 17.08 -0.16 12.72
N GLY A 45 16.75 -1.39 13.10
CA GLY A 45 17.59 -2.25 13.93
C GLY A 45 16.81 -3.19 14.84
N GLN A 46 15.55 -2.83 15.13
CA GLN A 46 14.57 -3.67 15.81
C GLN A 46 13.24 -3.57 15.06
N GLY A 47 12.57 -4.70 14.87
CA GLY A 47 11.34 -4.76 14.08
C GLY A 47 11.62 -4.59 12.58
N ALA A 48 10.56 -4.49 11.79
CA ALA A 48 10.63 -4.31 10.35
C ALA A 48 11.38 -3.01 9.99
N ASP A 49 12.17 -3.05 8.92
CA ASP A 49 12.87 -1.86 8.46
C ASP A 49 11.87 -0.87 7.83
N LEU A 50 11.90 0.41 8.25
CA LEU A 50 11.24 1.47 7.50
C LEU A 50 12.06 1.71 6.21
N VAL A 51 11.47 1.38 5.06
CA VAL A 51 12.13 1.49 3.75
C VAL A 51 11.50 2.56 2.86
N GLY A 52 10.33 3.07 3.24
CA GLY A 52 9.66 4.13 2.51
C GLY A 52 8.42 4.66 3.23
N ILE A 53 7.75 5.60 2.58
CA ILE A 53 6.45 6.16 2.96
C ILE A 53 5.62 6.16 1.67
N ASN A 54 4.41 5.62 1.75
CA ASN A 54 3.37 5.91 0.76
C ASN A 54 2.63 7.19 1.21
N MET A 55 2.70 8.25 0.42
CA MET A 55 1.90 9.44 0.67
C MET A 55 0.49 9.25 0.09
N GLU A 56 -0.34 8.48 0.79
CA GLU A 56 -1.75 8.29 0.45
C GLU A 56 -2.56 9.54 0.85
N GLY A 57 -2.97 10.31 -0.17
CA GLY A 57 -3.48 11.66 0.00
C GLY A 57 -2.37 12.69 0.26
N PRO A 58 -2.68 14.00 0.22
CA PRO A 58 -4.03 14.56 0.13
C PRO A 58 -4.50 14.86 -1.31
N TYR A 59 -3.76 14.43 -2.34
CA TYR A 59 -3.97 14.77 -3.76
C TYR A 59 -5.01 13.90 -4.46
N ILE A 60 -6.08 13.57 -3.74
CA ILE A 60 -7.10 12.60 -4.16
C ILE A 60 -8.41 13.29 -4.54
N SER A 61 -9.36 12.57 -5.15
CA SER A 61 -10.63 13.16 -5.54
C SER A 61 -11.58 13.32 -4.36
N PRO A 62 -12.19 14.50 -4.17
CA PRO A 62 -13.25 14.69 -3.19
C PRO A 62 -14.51 13.88 -3.49
N LYS A 63 -14.62 13.25 -4.67
CA LYS A 63 -15.74 12.37 -5.04
C LYS A 63 -15.50 10.90 -4.69
N LYS A 64 -14.26 10.54 -4.34
CA LYS A 64 -13.82 9.16 -4.05
C LYS A 64 -12.96 9.08 -2.79
N ILE A 65 -13.40 9.78 -1.75
CA ILE A 65 -12.67 9.94 -0.49
C ILE A 65 -12.52 8.62 0.28
N GLY A 66 -13.53 7.74 0.29
CA GLY A 66 -13.49 6.53 1.12
C GLY A 66 -13.35 6.88 2.61
N ALA A 67 -12.34 6.31 3.28
CA ALA A 67 -12.02 6.59 4.68
C ALA A 67 -10.98 7.70 4.88
N GLN A 68 -10.63 8.44 3.83
CA GLN A 68 -9.78 9.62 3.90
C GLN A 68 -10.53 10.80 4.53
N ASN A 69 -9.81 11.76 5.10
CA ASN A 69 -10.44 12.90 5.79
C ASN A 69 -10.78 14.03 4.79
N PRO A 70 -12.07 14.31 4.51
CA PRO A 70 -12.47 15.31 3.49
C PRO A 70 -11.93 16.71 3.74
N LYS A 71 -11.67 17.07 5.01
CA LYS A 71 -11.22 18.41 5.40
C LYS A 71 -9.86 18.78 4.80
N TYR A 72 -9.04 17.78 4.51
CA TYR A 72 -7.65 17.98 4.11
C TYR A 72 -7.38 17.66 2.64
N VAL A 73 -8.41 17.27 1.87
CA VAL A 73 -8.29 17.03 0.43
C VAL A 73 -7.91 18.33 -0.26
N GLN A 74 -6.90 18.27 -1.12
CA GLN A 74 -6.40 19.42 -1.87
C GLN A 74 -5.77 19.00 -3.20
N GLY A 75 -5.62 19.94 -4.12
CA GLY A 75 -4.91 19.70 -5.38
C GLY A 75 -3.42 19.41 -5.14
N ALA A 76 -2.80 18.70 -6.08
CA ALA A 76 -1.39 18.37 -6.02
C ALA A 76 -0.51 19.62 -6.05
N ASP A 77 0.50 19.64 -5.16
CA ASP A 77 1.46 20.72 -5.03
C ASP A 77 2.88 20.13 -5.02
N ALA A 78 3.57 20.26 -6.15
CA ALA A 78 4.95 19.78 -6.32
C ALA A 78 5.92 20.43 -5.32
N ALA A 79 5.69 21.70 -4.93
CA ALA A 79 6.54 22.36 -3.95
C ALA A 79 6.30 21.80 -2.54
N MET A 80 5.06 21.51 -2.17
CA MET A 80 4.73 20.83 -0.91
C MET A 80 5.34 19.43 -0.87
N PHE A 81 5.14 18.62 -1.91
CA PHE A 81 5.76 17.29 -2.01
C PHE A 81 7.28 17.37 -1.81
N ARG A 82 7.98 18.26 -2.53
CA ARG A 82 9.45 18.39 -2.41
C ARG A 82 9.88 18.83 -1.01
N ARG A 83 9.11 19.69 -0.33
CA ARG A 83 9.37 20.05 1.08
C ARG A 83 9.22 18.84 2.01
N LEU A 84 8.15 18.06 1.85
CA LEU A 84 7.91 16.84 2.62
C LEU A 84 8.97 15.77 2.35
N GLN A 85 9.38 15.63 1.08
CA GLN A 85 10.40 14.68 0.65
C GLN A 85 11.78 15.02 1.22
N ALA A 86 12.16 16.30 1.19
CA ALA A 86 13.39 16.77 1.84
C ALA A 86 13.35 16.53 3.35
N ARG A 87 12.21 16.78 3.99
CA ARG A 87 12.02 16.60 5.43
C ARG A 87 12.04 15.14 5.86
N SER A 88 11.49 14.24 5.05
CA SER A 88 11.50 12.79 5.30
C SER A 88 12.88 12.16 5.07
N GLY A 89 13.83 12.90 4.48
CA GLY A 89 15.14 12.37 4.10
C GLY A 89 15.08 11.48 2.85
N GLY A 90 14.14 11.73 1.93
CA GLY A 90 13.98 10.95 0.70
C GLY A 90 13.20 9.63 0.89
N LEU A 91 12.44 9.53 1.99
CA LEU A 91 11.69 8.33 2.34
C LEU A 91 10.33 8.24 1.62
N ILE A 92 9.80 9.31 1.03
CA ILE A 92 8.57 9.18 0.24
C ILE A 92 8.90 8.43 -1.04
N LYS A 93 8.27 7.27 -1.22
CA LYS A 93 8.50 6.36 -2.36
C LYS A 93 7.31 6.27 -3.29
N LEU A 94 6.11 6.46 -2.77
CA LEU A 94 4.88 6.56 -3.55
C LEU A 94 4.13 7.83 -3.17
N VAL A 95 3.43 8.40 -4.16
CA VAL A 95 2.44 9.45 -3.95
C VAL A 95 1.16 9.10 -4.69
N ASP A 96 0.06 9.10 -3.96
CA ASP A 96 -1.26 8.82 -4.50
C ASP A 96 -1.90 10.09 -5.06
N VAL A 97 -2.37 9.99 -6.29
CA VAL A 97 -2.90 11.11 -7.05
C VAL A 97 -4.18 10.70 -7.76
N ALA A 98 -5.20 11.55 -7.72
CA ALA A 98 -6.39 11.47 -8.57
C ALA A 98 -6.17 12.34 -9.81
N PRO A 99 -5.86 11.79 -11.00
CA PRO A 99 -5.40 12.58 -12.15
C PRO A 99 -6.42 13.57 -12.71
N GLU A 100 -7.71 13.33 -12.49
CA GLU A 100 -8.81 14.17 -12.98
C GLU A 100 -8.95 15.50 -12.23
N GLU A 101 -8.34 15.63 -11.05
CA GLU A 101 -8.42 16.86 -10.28
C GLU A 101 -7.52 17.96 -10.88
N PRO A 102 -7.95 19.23 -10.88
CA PRO A 102 -7.21 20.31 -11.53
C PRO A 102 -5.76 20.43 -11.04
N GLY A 103 -4.81 20.40 -11.98
CA GLY A 103 -3.37 20.51 -11.71
C GLY A 103 -2.68 19.18 -11.38
N ASN A 104 -3.43 18.11 -11.09
CA ASN A 104 -2.81 16.83 -10.72
C ASN A 104 -2.04 16.21 -11.89
N LEU A 105 -2.54 16.30 -13.12
CA LEU A 105 -1.80 15.81 -14.29
C LEU A 105 -0.47 16.56 -14.52
N ASP A 106 -0.40 17.85 -14.17
CA ASP A 106 0.87 18.60 -14.21
C ASP A 106 1.85 18.07 -13.17
N PHE A 107 1.36 17.81 -11.94
CA PHE A 107 2.17 17.21 -10.88
C PHE A 107 2.76 15.85 -11.29
N ILE A 108 1.97 14.98 -11.95
CA ILE A 108 2.47 13.69 -12.45
C ILE A 108 3.66 13.93 -13.40
N ARG A 109 3.49 14.82 -14.38
CA ARG A 109 4.56 15.15 -15.35
C ARG A 109 5.80 15.70 -14.66
N ASP A 110 5.63 16.55 -13.65
CA ASP A 110 6.73 17.23 -12.98
C ASP A 110 7.48 16.34 -11.99
N CYS A 111 6.82 15.34 -11.39
CA CYS A 111 7.35 14.60 -10.24
C CYS A 111 7.63 13.10 -10.52
N HIS A 112 7.21 12.52 -11.66
CA HIS A 112 7.36 11.07 -11.91
C HIS A 112 8.81 10.56 -11.88
N ASN A 113 9.80 11.42 -12.16
CA ASN A 113 11.23 11.05 -12.06
C ASN A 113 11.78 11.17 -10.62
N GLU A 114 11.02 11.75 -9.70
CA GLU A 114 11.40 11.95 -8.30
C GLU A 114 10.77 10.92 -7.35
N VAL A 115 9.61 10.36 -7.72
CA VAL A 115 8.83 9.42 -6.91
C VAL A 115 7.90 8.59 -7.77
N CYS A 116 7.55 7.37 -7.32
CA CYS A 116 6.51 6.58 -7.97
C CYS A 116 5.15 7.27 -7.80
N ILE A 117 4.46 7.50 -8.91
CA ILE A 117 3.12 8.09 -8.89
C ILE A 117 2.10 6.97 -9.05
N SER A 118 1.21 6.88 -8.06
CA SER A 118 0.13 5.90 -8.03
C SER A 118 -1.21 6.58 -8.25
N ILE A 119 -2.03 6.04 -9.15
CA ILE A 119 -3.40 6.50 -9.38
C ILE A 119 -4.30 5.88 -8.31
N ALA A 120 -4.96 6.73 -7.53
CA ALA A 120 -5.74 6.29 -6.37
C ALA A 120 -6.92 7.23 -6.09
N HIS A 121 -7.93 6.74 -5.36
CA HIS A 121 -9.04 7.56 -4.85
C HIS A 121 -9.62 8.53 -5.90
N THR A 122 -10.02 7.96 -7.03
CA THR A 122 -10.19 8.69 -8.28
C THR A 122 -11.51 8.39 -8.96
N CYS A 123 -12.06 9.36 -9.66
CA CYS A 123 -13.15 9.26 -10.62
C CYS A 123 -12.67 9.19 -12.08
N THR A 124 -11.36 9.05 -12.31
CA THR A 124 -10.70 9.04 -13.61
C THR A 124 -11.34 8.01 -14.56
N ASP A 125 -11.63 8.44 -15.78
CA ASP A 125 -12.04 7.57 -16.87
C ASP A 125 -10.82 6.97 -17.59
N TYR A 126 -11.06 6.15 -18.61
CA TYR A 126 -9.99 5.49 -19.36
C TYR A 126 -9.03 6.49 -20.01
N ASP A 127 -9.55 7.52 -20.69
CA ASP A 127 -8.74 8.49 -21.44
C ASP A 127 -7.87 9.32 -20.49
N THR A 128 -8.42 9.73 -19.35
CA THR A 128 -7.68 10.47 -18.33
C THR A 128 -6.62 9.59 -17.67
N ALA A 129 -6.89 8.30 -17.44
CA ALA A 129 -5.89 7.36 -16.95
C ALA A 129 -4.75 7.16 -17.96
N LYS A 130 -5.06 6.99 -19.26
CA LYS A 130 -4.04 6.91 -20.31
C LYS A 130 -3.19 8.17 -20.37
N ALA A 131 -3.79 9.35 -20.19
CA ALA A 131 -3.04 10.59 -20.11
C ALA A 131 -2.12 10.64 -18.88
N ALA A 132 -2.57 10.12 -17.73
CA ALA A 132 -1.77 10.03 -16.50
C ALA A 132 -0.58 9.08 -16.64
N PHE A 133 -0.79 7.90 -17.23
CA PHE A 133 0.30 6.96 -17.52
C PHE A 133 1.29 7.54 -18.53
N ALA A 134 0.81 8.17 -19.61
CA ALA A 134 1.67 8.88 -20.57
C ALA A 134 2.45 10.05 -19.94
N ALA A 135 1.92 10.62 -18.84
CA ALA A 135 2.59 11.66 -18.05
C ALA A 135 3.64 11.10 -17.07
N GLY A 136 3.70 9.78 -16.87
CA GLY A 136 4.69 9.11 -16.02
C GLY A 136 4.13 8.41 -14.78
N ALA A 137 2.81 8.35 -14.59
CA ALA A 137 2.26 7.42 -13.60
C ALA A 137 2.60 5.98 -13.97
N SER A 138 2.78 5.10 -12.98
CA SER A 138 3.20 3.71 -13.23
C SER A 138 2.56 2.70 -12.28
N HIS A 139 1.64 3.15 -11.42
CA HIS A 139 1.11 2.36 -10.33
C HIS A 139 -0.38 2.64 -10.09
N MET A 140 -1.12 1.67 -9.57
CA MET A 140 -2.50 1.80 -9.09
C MET A 140 -2.62 1.34 -7.63
N THR A 141 -2.99 2.24 -6.72
CA THR A 141 -3.20 1.92 -5.30
C THR A 141 -4.49 1.13 -5.11
N HIS A 142 -4.45 0.12 -4.23
CA HIS A 142 -5.55 -0.77 -3.84
C HIS A 142 -6.60 -0.99 -4.93
N LEU A 143 -6.17 -1.50 -6.09
CA LEU A 143 -6.96 -1.68 -7.31
C LEU A 143 -8.40 -2.14 -7.01
N TYR A 144 -9.36 -1.57 -7.74
CA TYR A 144 -10.81 -1.68 -7.56
C TYR A 144 -11.43 -0.84 -6.44
N ASN A 145 -10.68 -0.53 -5.38
CA ASN A 145 -11.19 0.25 -4.25
C ASN A 145 -11.12 1.75 -4.57
N ALA A 146 -12.15 2.50 -4.15
CA ALA A 146 -12.24 3.94 -4.37
C ALA A 146 -11.99 4.43 -5.82
N MET A 147 -12.33 3.62 -6.84
CA MET A 147 -12.18 3.96 -8.26
C MET A 147 -13.38 3.48 -9.12
N PRO A 148 -13.50 3.84 -10.41
CA PRO A 148 -14.49 3.24 -11.30
C PRO A 148 -14.10 1.80 -11.65
N GLY A 149 -15.09 0.91 -11.63
CA GLY A 149 -14.92 -0.47 -12.09
C GLY A 149 -14.93 -0.58 -13.62
N ILE A 150 -14.83 -1.81 -14.13
CA ILE A 150 -14.86 -2.08 -15.58
C ILE A 150 -16.31 -2.21 -16.05
N THR A 151 -16.68 -1.43 -17.07
CA THR A 151 -17.91 -1.64 -17.85
C THR A 151 -17.61 -1.61 -19.34
N HIS A 152 -18.45 -2.24 -20.17
CA HIS A 152 -18.20 -2.37 -21.62
C HIS A 152 -18.22 -1.05 -22.40
N ARG A 153 -18.76 0.04 -21.84
CA ARG A 153 -18.79 1.38 -22.46
C ARG A 153 -17.94 2.42 -21.72
N ALA A 154 -17.56 2.14 -20.49
CA ALA A 154 -16.68 2.97 -19.67
C ALA A 154 -15.71 2.02 -18.95
N PRO A 155 -14.59 1.65 -19.60
CA PRO A 155 -13.69 0.62 -19.09
C PRO A 155 -12.86 1.10 -17.88
N GLY A 156 -12.82 2.41 -17.64
CA GLY A 156 -12.23 3.01 -16.44
C GLY A 156 -10.70 2.91 -16.40
N PRO A 157 -10.10 3.24 -15.24
CA PRO A 157 -8.65 3.31 -15.11
C PRO A 157 -8.00 1.92 -15.07
N ILE A 158 -8.75 0.87 -14.73
CA ILE A 158 -8.22 -0.49 -14.59
C ILE A 158 -7.76 -1.05 -15.94
N ILE A 159 -8.55 -0.85 -17.01
CA ILE A 159 -8.14 -1.29 -18.35
C ILE A 159 -6.97 -0.46 -18.88
N ALA A 160 -6.96 0.85 -18.59
CA ALA A 160 -5.83 1.71 -18.95
C ALA A 160 -4.53 1.24 -18.29
N ALA A 161 -4.58 0.88 -17.00
CA ALA A 161 -3.44 0.35 -16.24
C ALA A 161 -2.92 -0.97 -16.82
N LEU A 162 -3.83 -1.88 -17.16
CA LEU A 162 -3.49 -3.16 -17.79
C LEU A 162 -2.76 -2.96 -19.12
N GLU A 163 -3.29 -2.08 -19.98
CA GLU A 163 -2.70 -1.82 -21.29
C GLU A 163 -1.37 -1.07 -21.23
N ASP A 164 -1.13 -0.32 -20.14
CA ASP A 164 0.13 0.40 -19.92
C ASP A 164 1.19 -0.44 -19.19
N GLY A 165 0.83 -1.61 -18.65
CA GLY A 165 1.74 -2.44 -17.85
C GLY A 165 2.08 -1.81 -16.49
N ALA A 166 1.11 -1.14 -15.88
CA ALA A 166 1.26 -0.56 -14.55
C ALA A 166 1.30 -1.63 -13.46
N ASP A 167 2.06 -1.37 -12.39
CA ASP A 167 1.99 -2.18 -11.18
C ASP A 167 0.68 -1.90 -10.42
N VAL A 168 0.06 -2.93 -9.84
CA VAL A 168 -1.25 -2.82 -9.20
C VAL A 168 -1.28 -3.47 -7.82
N GLU A 169 -1.78 -2.74 -6.82
CA GLU A 169 -1.89 -3.25 -5.46
C GLU A 169 -3.22 -3.97 -5.22
N LEU A 170 -3.20 -5.08 -4.49
CA LEU A 170 -4.38 -5.84 -4.09
C LEU A 170 -4.39 -6.11 -2.58
N ILE A 171 -5.58 -5.99 -1.98
CA ILE A 171 -5.86 -6.35 -0.59
C ILE A 171 -6.61 -7.69 -0.58
N THR A 172 -5.92 -8.78 -0.25
CA THR A 172 -6.44 -10.16 -0.31
C THR A 172 -6.95 -10.66 1.05
N ASP A 173 -7.81 -9.86 1.69
CA ASP A 173 -8.30 -10.11 3.05
C ASP A 173 -9.68 -10.78 3.13
N ASN A 174 -10.27 -11.19 1.99
CA ASN A 174 -11.66 -11.67 1.82
C ASN A 174 -12.76 -10.60 2.06
N VAL A 175 -12.38 -9.33 2.23
CA VAL A 175 -13.33 -8.23 2.47
C VAL A 175 -13.33 -7.28 1.29
N HIS A 176 -12.16 -6.82 0.86
CA HIS A 176 -12.01 -5.79 -0.16
C HIS A 176 -12.27 -6.34 -1.57
N ILE A 177 -11.71 -7.51 -1.88
CA ILE A 177 -11.71 -8.06 -3.24
C ILE A 177 -12.20 -9.49 -3.21
N HIS A 178 -13.18 -9.79 -4.08
CA HIS A 178 -13.69 -11.16 -4.24
C HIS A 178 -12.58 -12.06 -4.84
N PRO A 179 -12.39 -13.31 -4.38
CA PRO A 179 -11.32 -14.19 -4.87
C PRO A 179 -11.26 -14.39 -6.39
N ALA A 180 -12.42 -14.37 -7.06
CA ALA A 180 -12.47 -14.45 -8.52
C ALA A 180 -11.83 -13.23 -9.21
N VAL A 181 -11.95 -12.05 -8.62
CA VAL A 181 -11.32 -10.83 -9.14
C VAL A 181 -9.82 -10.86 -8.89
N VAL A 182 -9.37 -11.35 -7.72
CA VAL A 182 -7.94 -11.56 -7.43
C VAL A 182 -7.30 -12.45 -8.50
N ARG A 183 -7.87 -13.63 -8.76
CA ARG A 183 -7.37 -14.52 -9.84
C ARG A 183 -7.40 -13.86 -11.21
N PHE A 184 -8.45 -13.10 -11.52
CA PHE A 184 -8.54 -12.36 -12.77
C PHE A 184 -7.38 -11.37 -12.91
N THR A 185 -7.06 -10.59 -11.86
CA THR A 185 -5.94 -9.65 -11.88
C THR A 185 -4.61 -10.37 -12.14
N PHE A 186 -4.27 -11.42 -11.39
CA PHE A 186 -3.05 -12.20 -11.61
C PHE A 186 -2.96 -12.76 -13.05
N ASN A 187 -4.08 -13.25 -13.60
CA ASN A 187 -4.10 -13.81 -14.95
C ASN A 187 -3.99 -12.77 -16.07
N THR A 188 -4.33 -11.51 -15.79
CA THR A 188 -4.40 -10.46 -16.82
C THR A 188 -3.21 -9.52 -16.75
N PHE A 189 -2.89 -9.00 -15.57
CA PHE A 189 -1.74 -8.12 -15.37
C PHE A 189 -0.42 -8.89 -15.40
N GLY A 190 -0.42 -10.19 -15.09
CA GLY A 190 0.80 -10.94 -14.83
C GLY A 190 1.22 -10.84 -13.37
N ASP A 191 1.81 -11.90 -12.85
CA ASP A 191 2.24 -11.96 -11.45
C ASP A 191 3.48 -11.11 -11.16
N ASP A 192 4.14 -10.59 -12.19
CA ASP A 192 5.22 -9.62 -12.12
C ASP A 192 4.73 -8.18 -11.95
N HIS A 193 3.44 -7.89 -12.16
CA HIS A 193 2.85 -6.56 -11.97
C HIS A 193 1.91 -6.45 -10.75
N VAL A 194 1.51 -7.58 -10.16
CA VAL A 194 0.64 -7.57 -8.97
C VAL A 194 1.47 -7.38 -7.71
N ILE A 195 1.03 -6.48 -6.84
CA ILE A 195 1.61 -6.23 -5.51
C ILE A 195 0.55 -6.53 -4.46
N LEU A 196 0.87 -7.37 -3.48
CA LEU A 196 0.01 -7.57 -2.33
C LEU A 196 0.32 -6.52 -1.27
N ILE A 197 -0.73 -5.88 -0.77
CA ILE A 197 -0.66 -4.94 0.35
C ILE A 197 -1.61 -5.37 1.46
N ALA A 198 -1.34 -4.86 2.66
CA ALA A 198 -2.24 -5.04 3.80
C ALA A 198 -3.33 -3.97 3.84
N ASP A 199 -2.99 -2.72 3.48
CA ASP A 199 -3.77 -1.52 3.82
C ASP A 199 -4.24 -1.54 5.29
N SER A 200 -3.38 -2.03 6.17
CA SER A 200 -3.74 -2.31 7.56
C SER A 200 -3.87 -1.02 8.36
N MET A 201 -4.97 -0.90 9.10
CA MET A 201 -5.20 0.18 10.02
C MET A 201 -4.84 -0.23 11.46
N MET A 202 -4.86 0.73 12.40
CA MET A 202 -4.35 0.55 13.77
C MET A 202 -4.93 -0.62 14.58
N ALA A 203 -6.04 -1.22 14.14
CA ALA A 203 -6.65 -2.38 14.76
C ALA A 203 -6.03 -3.71 14.32
N CYS A 204 -5.11 -3.73 13.35
CA CYS A 204 -4.45 -4.95 12.93
C CYS A 204 -3.74 -5.62 14.12
N GLY A 205 -4.06 -6.89 14.36
CA GLY A 205 -3.55 -7.64 15.52
C GLY A 205 -4.23 -7.34 16.85
N LEU A 206 -5.25 -6.48 16.88
CA LEU A 206 -6.03 -6.14 18.08
C LEU A 206 -7.43 -6.79 18.05
N PRO A 207 -8.10 -6.93 19.22
CA PRO A 207 -9.46 -7.46 19.28
C PRO A 207 -10.49 -6.56 18.57
N ASP A 208 -11.65 -7.13 18.24
CA ASP A 208 -12.82 -6.36 17.80
C ASP A 208 -13.13 -5.19 18.75
N GLY A 209 -13.45 -4.02 18.19
CA GLY A 209 -13.62 -2.82 18.99
C GLY A 209 -13.77 -1.52 18.19
N ALA A 210 -13.64 -0.41 18.91
CA ALA A 210 -13.70 0.94 18.34
C ALA A 210 -12.30 1.54 18.26
N TYR A 211 -11.97 2.09 17.10
CA TYR A 211 -10.66 2.61 16.72
C TYR A 211 -10.81 3.92 15.93
N SER A 212 -9.70 4.44 15.40
CA SER A 212 -9.71 5.61 14.54
C SER A 212 -8.81 5.46 13.32
N LEU A 213 -9.18 6.08 12.20
CA LEU A 213 -8.36 6.18 10.99
C LEU A 213 -8.49 7.60 10.41
N GLY A 214 -7.38 8.32 10.23
CA GLY A 214 -7.42 9.68 9.68
C GLY A 214 -8.23 10.69 10.51
N GLY A 215 -8.46 10.41 11.79
CA GLY A 215 -9.35 11.19 12.67
C GLY A 215 -10.84 10.81 12.60
N GLN A 216 -11.21 9.79 11.83
CA GLN A 216 -12.56 9.25 11.74
C GLN A 216 -12.72 8.03 12.64
N ALA A 217 -13.89 7.85 13.25
CA ALA A 217 -14.19 6.68 14.07
C ALA A 217 -14.39 5.43 13.21
N VAL A 218 -13.75 4.33 13.59
CA VAL A 218 -13.81 3.03 12.91
C VAL A 218 -14.31 1.96 13.88
N THR A 219 -15.20 1.09 13.41
CA THR A 219 -15.63 -0.11 14.14
C THR A 219 -15.07 -1.34 13.44
N VAL A 220 -14.44 -2.22 14.22
CA VAL A 220 -13.90 -3.50 13.72
C VAL A 220 -14.72 -4.66 14.26
N ARG A 221 -15.15 -5.55 13.35
CA ARG A 221 -15.86 -6.80 13.66
C ARG A 221 -15.33 -7.92 12.77
N GLY A 222 -14.63 -8.89 13.37
CA GLY A 222 -13.92 -9.92 12.63
C GLY A 222 -12.94 -9.29 11.62
N PRO A 223 -12.95 -9.70 10.34
CA PRO A 223 -12.02 -9.16 9.35
C PRO A 223 -12.40 -7.77 8.83
N ARG A 224 -13.59 -7.24 9.16
CA ARG A 224 -14.12 -5.99 8.59
C ARG A 224 -13.85 -4.79 9.50
N ALA A 225 -13.18 -3.78 8.95
CA ALA A 225 -13.07 -2.45 9.53
C ALA A 225 -13.91 -1.45 8.71
N THR A 226 -14.83 -0.72 9.34
CA THR A 226 -15.73 0.21 8.65
C THR A 226 -15.88 1.52 9.41
N LEU A 227 -16.17 2.61 8.71
CA LEU A 227 -16.50 3.87 9.37
C LEU A 227 -17.71 3.69 10.29
N THR A 228 -17.63 4.17 11.53
CA THR A 228 -18.71 3.99 12.53
C THR A 228 -19.99 4.70 12.09
N GLU A 229 -19.87 5.87 11.47
CA GLU A 229 -21.02 6.65 10.97
C GLU A 229 -21.52 6.16 9.60
N HIS A 230 -20.69 5.43 8.85
CA HIS A 230 -20.99 4.90 7.51
C HIS A 230 -20.56 3.44 7.39
N PRO A 231 -21.32 2.47 7.95
CA PRO A 231 -20.91 1.07 8.05
C PRO A 231 -20.71 0.34 6.70
N ASP A 232 -21.21 0.90 5.60
CA ASP A 232 -20.97 0.38 4.25
C ASP A 232 -19.60 0.78 3.69
N THR A 233 -18.95 1.79 4.28
CA THR A 233 -17.62 2.26 3.89
C THR A 233 -16.54 1.51 4.66
N ILE A 234 -15.76 0.71 3.95
CA ILE A 234 -14.58 0.03 4.49
C ILE A 234 -13.50 1.08 4.80
N ALA A 235 -12.80 0.90 5.92
CA ALA A 235 -11.82 1.86 6.45
C ALA A 235 -10.49 1.16 6.76
N GLY A 236 -9.72 0.89 5.70
CA GLY A 236 -8.54 0.02 5.73
C GLY A 236 -8.90 -1.42 6.06
N SER A 237 -7.88 -2.24 6.32
CA SER A 237 -8.00 -3.63 6.73
C SER A 237 -7.55 -3.85 8.18
N ALA A 238 -7.94 -4.98 8.77
CA ALA A 238 -7.39 -5.46 10.05
C ALA A 238 -6.44 -6.66 9.85
N THR A 239 -5.94 -6.89 8.63
CA THR A 239 -5.16 -8.07 8.25
C THR A 239 -3.70 -7.68 7.93
N CYS A 240 -2.72 -8.45 8.39
CA CYS A 240 -1.31 -8.20 8.06
C CYS A 240 -0.94 -8.74 6.67
N LEU A 241 0.14 -8.24 6.07
CA LEU A 241 0.53 -8.62 4.70
C LEU A 241 0.78 -10.14 4.54
N TYR A 242 1.40 -10.78 5.55
CA TYR A 242 1.64 -12.24 5.49
C TYR A 242 0.32 -13.02 5.43
N ASP A 243 -0.68 -12.60 6.20
CA ASP A 243 -2.01 -13.22 6.15
C ASP A 243 -2.72 -12.95 4.82
N CYS A 244 -2.56 -11.77 4.23
CA CYS A 244 -3.05 -11.47 2.88
C CYS A 244 -2.42 -12.43 1.85
N MET A 245 -1.10 -12.62 1.88
CA MET A 245 -0.38 -13.55 1.01
C MET A 245 -0.86 -14.99 1.23
N ARG A 246 -0.94 -15.44 2.48
CA ARG A 246 -1.40 -16.79 2.82
C ARG A 246 -2.83 -17.04 2.33
N ARG A 247 -3.76 -16.09 2.50
CA ARG A 247 -5.13 -16.19 1.98
C ARG A 247 -5.17 -16.26 0.46
N ALA A 248 -4.35 -15.45 -0.23
CA ALA A 248 -4.26 -15.50 -1.69
C ALA A 248 -3.93 -16.92 -2.17
N VAL A 249 -2.99 -17.60 -1.50
CA VAL A 249 -2.61 -18.98 -1.82
C VAL A 249 -3.68 -19.98 -1.39
N CYS A 250 -3.96 -20.05 -0.10
CA CYS A 250 -4.75 -21.12 0.51
C CYS A 250 -6.26 -21.04 0.19
N GLU A 251 -6.78 -19.84 -0.04
CA GLU A 251 -8.23 -19.60 -0.13
C GLU A 251 -8.66 -19.05 -1.50
N MET A 252 -7.76 -18.36 -2.21
CA MET A 252 -8.09 -17.72 -3.48
C MET A 252 -7.52 -18.43 -4.71
N GLY A 253 -6.62 -19.39 -4.51
CA GLY A 253 -6.05 -20.22 -5.58
C GLY A 253 -4.98 -19.51 -6.41
N VAL A 254 -4.28 -18.53 -5.84
CA VAL A 254 -3.09 -17.92 -6.45
C VAL A 254 -1.90 -18.88 -6.26
N PRO A 255 -1.08 -19.15 -7.29
CA PRO A 255 0.14 -19.94 -7.14
C PRO A 255 1.07 -19.36 -6.06
N LEU A 256 1.71 -20.21 -5.27
CA LEU A 256 2.55 -19.79 -4.14
C LEU A 256 3.66 -18.83 -4.60
N GLU A 257 4.37 -19.16 -5.67
CA GLU A 257 5.49 -18.37 -6.19
C GLU A 257 5.02 -16.98 -6.65
N SER A 258 3.85 -16.90 -7.28
CA SER A 258 3.22 -15.65 -7.71
C SER A 258 2.82 -14.79 -6.51
N ALA A 259 2.23 -15.39 -5.47
CA ALA A 259 1.83 -14.66 -4.26
C ALA A 259 3.05 -14.17 -3.45
N VAL A 260 4.12 -14.98 -3.37
CA VAL A 260 5.38 -14.58 -2.73
C VAL A 260 6.02 -13.43 -3.51
N ARG A 261 6.13 -13.53 -4.84
CA ARG A 261 6.65 -12.45 -5.69
C ARG A 261 5.89 -11.14 -5.48
N ALA A 262 4.56 -11.22 -5.45
CA ALA A 262 3.69 -10.07 -5.22
C ALA A 262 3.81 -9.47 -3.81
N ALA A 263 4.21 -10.24 -2.80
CA ALA A 263 4.42 -9.75 -1.44
C ALA A 263 5.87 -9.33 -1.12
N THR A 264 6.84 -9.66 -1.98
CA THR A 264 8.27 -9.41 -1.71
C THR A 264 8.99 -8.67 -2.83
N GLU A 265 9.08 -9.26 -4.02
CA GLU A 265 9.94 -8.78 -5.11
C GLU A 265 9.34 -7.56 -5.81
N ASN A 266 8.07 -7.66 -6.21
CA ASN A 266 7.37 -6.58 -6.91
C ASN A 266 7.28 -5.29 -6.08
N PRO A 267 6.85 -5.31 -4.79
CA PRO A 267 6.84 -4.09 -3.98
C PRO A 267 8.25 -3.52 -3.78
N ALA A 268 9.27 -4.36 -3.57
CA ALA A 268 10.64 -3.88 -3.41
C ALA A 268 11.15 -3.17 -4.67
N ARG A 269 10.84 -3.71 -5.85
CA ARG A 269 11.19 -3.11 -7.15
C ARG A 269 10.42 -1.80 -7.38
N SER A 270 9.11 -1.79 -7.12
CA SER A 270 8.27 -0.60 -7.34
C SER A 270 8.73 0.61 -6.51
N ILE A 271 9.35 0.40 -5.35
CA ILE A 271 9.85 1.49 -4.49
C ILE A 271 11.37 1.67 -4.55
N GLY A 272 12.06 0.92 -5.41
CA GLY A 272 13.50 1.03 -5.67
C GLY A 272 14.40 0.57 -4.53
N VAL A 273 14.01 -0.49 -3.80
CA VAL A 273 14.79 -1.08 -2.68
C VAL A 273 15.15 -2.56 -2.92
N ASP A 274 14.92 -3.06 -4.12
CA ASP A 274 15.18 -4.44 -4.54
C ASP A 274 16.66 -4.82 -4.59
N ALA A 275 17.57 -3.84 -4.54
CA ALA A 275 19.00 -4.12 -4.35
C ALA A 275 19.28 -4.86 -3.02
N ASP A 276 18.48 -4.59 -1.99
CA ASP A 276 18.66 -5.09 -0.62
C ASP A 276 17.55 -6.03 -0.16
N TYR A 277 16.33 -5.85 -0.69
CA TYR A 277 15.11 -6.55 -0.26
C TYR A 277 14.44 -7.35 -1.40
N GLY A 278 13.39 -8.10 -1.04
CA GLY A 278 12.46 -8.69 -2.00
C GLY A 278 12.83 -10.07 -2.56
N SER A 279 14.10 -10.48 -2.51
CA SER A 279 14.51 -11.81 -2.98
C SER A 279 15.68 -12.40 -2.18
N LEU A 280 15.84 -13.72 -2.31
CA LEU A 280 16.95 -14.48 -1.74
C LEU A 280 18.08 -14.58 -2.76
N ALA A 281 19.01 -13.62 -2.71
CA ALA A 281 20.19 -13.59 -3.57
C ALA A 281 21.44 -13.14 -2.80
N ALA A 282 22.61 -13.61 -3.25
CA ALA A 282 23.89 -13.19 -2.67
C ALA A 282 24.05 -11.67 -2.76
N GLY A 283 24.47 -11.05 -1.64
CA GLY A 283 24.62 -9.60 -1.53
C GLY A 283 23.40 -8.85 -1.00
N ARG A 284 22.22 -9.50 -0.91
CA ARG A 284 21.01 -8.90 -0.31
C ARG A 284 20.93 -9.17 1.20
N TYR A 285 20.03 -8.49 1.90
CA TYR A 285 19.81 -8.79 3.32
C TYR A 285 19.28 -10.21 3.53
N GLY A 286 19.82 -10.90 4.53
CA GLY A 286 19.36 -12.22 4.96
C GLY A 286 18.02 -12.19 5.69
N ASN A 287 16.99 -11.67 5.02
CA ASN A 287 15.61 -11.60 5.47
C ASN A 287 14.87 -12.83 4.94
N VAL A 288 14.45 -13.73 5.83
CA VAL A 288 13.85 -15.02 5.47
C VAL A 288 12.69 -15.31 6.41
N VAL A 289 11.58 -15.78 5.86
CA VAL A 289 10.51 -16.42 6.62
C VAL A 289 10.54 -17.91 6.32
N LEU A 290 10.67 -18.71 7.36
CA LEU A 290 10.51 -20.16 7.28
C LEU A 290 9.07 -20.49 7.66
N ALA A 291 8.38 -21.23 6.80
CA ALA A 291 7.01 -21.67 7.03
C ALA A 291 6.87 -23.17 6.73
N ASP A 292 5.83 -23.81 7.27
CA ASP A 292 5.44 -25.18 6.94
C ASP A 292 4.60 -25.26 5.65
N ASP A 293 4.14 -26.45 5.28
CA ASP A 293 3.34 -26.70 4.08
C ASP A 293 1.97 -25.98 4.10
N ASP A 294 1.46 -25.67 5.29
CA ASP A 294 0.23 -24.90 5.52
C ASP A 294 0.49 -23.38 5.61
N LEU A 295 1.74 -22.97 5.34
CA LEU A 295 2.26 -21.60 5.43
C LEU A 295 2.14 -21.00 6.85
N ASN A 296 2.17 -21.80 7.90
CA ASN A 296 2.34 -21.30 9.26
C ASN A 296 3.80 -20.91 9.48
N ILE A 297 4.05 -19.74 10.06
CA ILE A 297 5.40 -19.24 10.32
C ILE A 297 6.07 -20.10 11.41
N LEU A 298 7.17 -20.75 11.03
CA LEU A 298 8.05 -21.51 11.91
C LEU A 298 9.19 -20.65 12.45
N ALA A 299 9.78 -19.77 11.64
CA ALA A 299 10.81 -18.86 12.09
C ALA A 299 10.89 -17.60 11.21
N VAL A 300 11.34 -16.50 11.80
CA VAL A 300 11.62 -15.25 11.09
C VAL A 300 13.07 -14.88 11.31
N VAL A 301 13.80 -14.67 10.21
CA VAL A 301 15.20 -14.28 10.18
C VAL A 301 15.29 -12.89 9.57
N GLN A 302 15.90 -11.95 10.28
CA GLN A 302 16.15 -10.61 9.79
C GLN A 302 17.66 -10.34 9.77
N LYS A 303 18.19 -9.98 8.59
CA LYS A 303 19.62 -9.71 8.36
C LYS A 303 20.53 -10.80 8.96
N GLY A 304 20.14 -12.07 8.78
CA GLY A 304 20.88 -13.25 9.25
C GLY A 304 20.71 -13.60 10.73
N LYS A 305 19.84 -12.90 11.48
CA LYS A 305 19.54 -13.21 12.89
C LYS A 305 18.12 -13.71 13.03
N VAL A 306 17.93 -14.82 13.74
CA VAL A 306 16.59 -15.29 14.12
C VAL A 306 15.99 -14.29 15.11
N ILE A 307 14.84 -13.70 14.76
CA ILE A 307 14.11 -12.76 15.61
C ILE A 307 12.82 -13.37 16.18
N HIS A 308 12.36 -14.49 15.58
CA HIS A 308 11.19 -15.25 16.03
C HIS A 308 11.41 -16.74 15.71
N ASP A 309 11.08 -17.63 16.65
CA ASP A 309 11.25 -19.09 16.50
C ASP A 309 10.08 -19.84 17.16
N ASN A 310 9.31 -20.55 16.34
CA ASN A 310 8.12 -21.34 16.68
C ASN A 310 8.33 -22.86 16.45
N ARG A 311 9.55 -23.29 16.10
CA ARG A 311 9.86 -24.70 15.82
C ARG A 311 9.86 -25.59 17.05
#